data_AF-A0A540K404-F1
#
_entry.id   AF-A0A540K404-F1
#
_cell.length_a   1.000
_cell.length_b   1.000
_cell.length_c   1.000
_cell.angle_alpha   90.00
_cell.angle_beta   90.00
_cell.angle_gamma   90.00
#
_symmetry.space_group_name_H-M   'P 1'
#
loop_
_entity.id
_entity.type
_entity.pdbx_description
1 polymer ?
#
loop_
_entity_poly.entity_id
_entity_poly.type
_entity_poly.pdbx_seq_one_letter_code
_entity_poly.pdbx_strand_id
1 'polypeptide(L)'
;MKGLIPSPQAYNPVLQSLFKRKRTTEAMRLFREMMEKGDPPDSITYKIVLRGLCNGGGPIGEAVDFAVEMMEKGYLPEFSSFSMLAEGLQALSMEDTLINLVDMVMEKANLSDSEVSMISGFLKIRKYQDALANLGSILNREKPRKSYWQR
;
A
#
# COMPACT_ATOMS: atom_id res chain seq x y z
N MET A 1 23.12 -27.94 -10.95
CA MET A 1 22.34 -26.78 -11.40
C MET A 1 22.01 -25.97 -10.15
N LYS A 2 22.55 -24.74 -10.01
CA LYS A 2 22.08 -23.83 -8.95
C LYS A 2 20.62 -23.52 -9.25
N GLY A 3 19.72 -23.78 -8.30
CA GLY A 3 18.31 -23.39 -8.44
C GLY A 3 18.24 -21.88 -8.67
N LEU A 4 17.61 -21.47 -9.76
CA LEU A 4 17.42 -20.06 -10.07
C LEU A 4 16.30 -19.56 -9.15
N ILE A 5 16.64 -18.64 -8.24
CA ILE A 5 15.66 -17.95 -7.40
C ILE A 5 15.01 -16.89 -8.30
N PRO A 6 13.69 -16.95 -8.56
CA PRO A 6 13.06 -15.97 -9.45
C PRO A 6 12.98 -14.61 -8.76
N SER A 7 13.27 -13.55 -9.53
CA SER A 7 13.29 -12.17 -9.05
C SER A 7 11.90 -11.51 -9.10
N PRO A 8 11.68 -10.35 -8.43
CA PRO A 8 10.42 -9.61 -8.51
C PRO A 8 9.96 -9.32 -9.94
N GLN A 9 10.90 -9.10 -10.86
CA GLN A 9 10.61 -8.81 -12.27
C GLN A 9 9.96 -10.00 -13.00
N ALA A 10 10.19 -11.24 -12.54
CA ALA A 10 9.52 -12.42 -13.06
C ALA A 10 8.10 -12.60 -12.49
N TYR A 11 7.89 -12.28 -11.21
CA TYR A 11 6.59 -12.42 -10.53
C TYR A 11 5.61 -11.29 -10.88
N ASN A 12 6.10 -10.04 -10.94
CA ASN A 12 5.26 -8.84 -11.05
C ASN A 12 4.28 -8.83 -12.24
N PRO A 13 4.67 -9.23 -13.47
CA PRO A 13 3.73 -9.29 -14.60
C PRO A 13 2.60 -10.30 -14.38
N VAL A 14 2.90 -11.44 -13.74
CA VAL A 14 1.92 -12.49 -13.45
C VAL A 14 0.95 -12.01 -12.37
N LEU A 15 1.45 -11.40 -11.30
CA LEU A 15 0.64 -10.77 -10.25
C LEU A 15 -0.33 -9.74 -10.86
N GLN A 16 0.18 -8.81 -11.68
CA GLN A 16 -0.67 -7.82 -12.35
C GLN A 16 -1.76 -8.47 -13.21
N SER A 17 -1.41 -9.50 -13.98
CA SER A 17 -2.37 -10.23 -14.83
C SER A 17 -3.46 -10.93 -14.02
N LEU A 18 -3.09 -11.57 -12.91
CA LEU A 18 -4.04 -12.25 -12.03
C LEU A 18 -5.02 -11.26 -11.41
N PHE A 19 -4.55 -10.12 -10.89
CA PHE A 19 -5.43 -9.07 -10.36
C PHE A 19 -6.34 -8.46 -11.43
N LYS A 20 -5.82 -8.19 -12.64
CA LYS A 20 -6.65 -7.71 -13.77
C LYS A 20 -7.77 -8.68 -14.14
N ARG A 21 -7.56 -9.98 -13.93
CA ARG A 21 -8.55 -11.04 -14.16
C ARG A 21 -9.41 -11.35 -12.93
N LYS A 22 -9.33 -10.53 -11.86
CA LYS A 22 -10.02 -10.74 -10.57
C LYS A 22 -9.70 -12.08 -9.91
N ARG A 23 -8.54 -12.68 -10.20
CA ARG A 23 -8.06 -13.94 -9.61
C ARG A 23 -7.26 -13.64 -8.33
N THR A 24 -7.88 -12.93 -7.41
CA THR A 24 -7.25 -12.37 -6.19
C THR A 24 -6.59 -13.45 -5.33
N THR A 25 -7.29 -14.57 -5.07
CA THR A 25 -6.77 -15.68 -4.27
C THR A 25 -5.48 -16.27 -4.87
N GLU A 26 -5.42 -16.41 -6.19
CA GLU A 26 -4.23 -16.93 -6.87
C GLU A 26 -3.08 -15.93 -6.86
N ALA A 27 -3.38 -14.63 -7.01
CA ALA A 27 -2.39 -13.58 -6.91
C ALA A 27 -1.77 -13.54 -5.51
N MET A 28 -2.58 -13.63 -4.46
CA MET A 28 -2.09 -13.65 -3.08
C MET A 28 -1.27 -14.91 -2.80
N ARG A 29 -1.68 -16.08 -3.30
CA ARG A 29 -0.87 -17.31 -3.19
C ARG A 29 0.50 -17.14 -3.86
N LEU A 30 0.53 -16.54 -5.05
CA LEU A 30 1.78 -16.29 -5.77
C LEU A 30 2.68 -15.28 -5.02
N PHE A 31 2.10 -14.24 -4.43
CA PHE A 31 2.84 -13.29 -3.60
C PHE A 31 3.46 -13.96 -2.36
N ARG A 32 2.71 -14.81 -1.66
CA ARG A 32 3.24 -15.57 -0.51
C ARG A 32 4.33 -16.56 -0.93
N GLU A 33 4.17 -17.24 -2.07
CA GLU A 33 5.23 -18.10 -2.63
C GLU A 33 6.51 -17.31 -2.90
N MET A 34 6.40 -16.11 -3.48
CA MET A 34 7.54 -15.23 -3.72
C MET A 34 8.27 -14.88 -2.41
N MET A 35 7.54 -14.60 -1.32
CA MET A 35 8.15 -14.32 -0.01
C MET A 35 8.89 -15.52 0.58
N GLU A 36 8.43 -16.74 0.31
CA GLU A 36 9.01 -17.98 0.86
C GLU A 36 10.18 -18.51 0.04
N LYS A 37 10.11 -18.41 -1.29
CA LYS A 37 10.98 -19.16 -2.22
C LYS A 37 11.69 -18.27 -3.24
N GLY A 38 11.21 -17.06 -3.45
CA GLY A 38 11.76 -16.09 -4.40
C GLY A 38 12.70 -15.10 -3.73
N ASP A 39 13.21 -14.18 -4.55
CA ASP A 39 13.80 -12.96 -4.00
C ASP A 39 12.71 -12.11 -3.32
N PRO A 40 13.03 -11.34 -2.28
CA PRO A 40 12.05 -10.56 -1.53
C PRO A 40 11.24 -9.59 -2.41
N PRO A 41 9.93 -9.42 -2.14
CA PRO A 41 9.12 -8.40 -2.78
C PRO A 41 9.73 -7.00 -2.66
N ASP A 42 9.70 -6.24 -3.75
CA ASP A 42 10.14 -4.85 -3.79
C ASP A 42 8.94 -3.88 -3.69
N SER A 43 9.24 -2.57 -3.69
CA SER A 43 8.21 -1.53 -3.62
C SER A 43 7.19 -1.61 -4.76
N ILE A 44 7.60 -2.09 -5.94
CA ILE A 44 6.72 -2.27 -7.09
C ILE A 44 5.79 -3.45 -6.85
N THR A 45 6.30 -4.56 -6.31
CA THR A 45 5.50 -5.74 -5.95
C THR A 45 4.40 -5.38 -4.95
N TYR A 46 4.71 -4.71 -3.84
CA TYR A 46 3.70 -4.31 -2.85
C TYR A 46 2.64 -3.36 -3.46
N LYS A 47 3.05 -2.40 -4.29
CA LYS A 47 2.12 -1.50 -4.99
C LYS A 47 1.18 -2.24 -5.94
N ILE A 48 1.68 -3.25 -6.66
CA ILE A 48 0.84 -4.10 -7.54
C ILE A 48 -0.22 -4.82 -6.72
N VAL A 49 0.19 -5.43 -5.60
CA VAL A 49 -0.71 -6.24 -4.77
C VAL A 49 -1.77 -5.37 -4.12
N LEU A 50 -1.39 -4.27 -3.48
CA LEU A 50 -2.36 -3.37 -2.85
C LEU A 50 -3.37 -2.81 -3.86
N ARG A 51 -2.90 -2.31 -5.01
CA ARG A 51 -3.79 -1.86 -6.11
C ARG A 51 -4.75 -2.96 -6.55
N GLY A 52 -4.27 -4.19 -6.63
CA GLY A 52 -5.05 -5.35 -7.00
C GLY A 52 -6.18 -5.64 -6.00
N LEU A 53 -5.87 -5.59 -4.70
CA LEU A 53 -6.84 -5.77 -3.62
C LEU A 53 -7.90 -4.67 -3.61
N CYS A 54 -7.50 -3.40 -3.77
CA CYS A 54 -8.44 -2.27 -3.83
C CYS A 54 -9.38 -2.33 -5.06
N ASN A 55 -8.88 -2.79 -6.21
CA ASN A 55 -9.67 -2.83 -7.46
C ASN A 55 -10.48 -4.13 -7.64
N GLY A 56 -10.17 -5.18 -6.90
CA GLY A 56 -10.76 -6.51 -7.08
C GLY A 56 -12.21 -6.62 -6.61
N GLY A 57 -12.72 -5.64 -5.86
CA GLY A 57 -14.02 -5.74 -5.17
C GLY A 57 -14.02 -6.79 -4.05
N GLY A 58 -12.84 -7.16 -3.55
CA GLY A 58 -12.67 -8.09 -2.43
C GLY A 58 -12.99 -7.45 -1.08
N PRO A 59 -12.95 -8.22 0.01
CA PRO A 59 -13.19 -7.70 1.36
C PRO A 59 -12.20 -6.57 1.69
N ILE A 60 -12.71 -5.45 2.19
CA ILE A 60 -11.86 -4.30 2.55
C ILE A 60 -10.79 -4.68 3.59
N GLY A 61 -11.11 -5.64 4.47
CA GLY A 61 -10.20 -6.12 5.51
C GLY A 61 -8.90 -6.68 4.95
N GLU A 62 -8.95 -7.47 3.86
CA GLU A 62 -7.73 -8.00 3.23
C GLU A 62 -6.83 -6.89 2.69
N ALA A 63 -7.43 -5.82 2.15
CA ALA A 63 -6.68 -4.69 1.63
C ALA A 63 -6.10 -3.81 2.75
N VAL A 64 -6.79 -3.70 3.89
CA VAL A 64 -6.30 -3.05 5.11
C VAL A 64 -5.11 -3.82 5.70
N ASP A 65 -5.27 -5.13 5.91
CA ASP A 65 -4.21 -5.98 6.47
C ASP A 65 -2.95 -5.92 5.60
N PHE A 66 -3.12 -5.94 4.28
CA PHE A 66 -2.01 -5.80 3.36
C PHE A 66 -1.36 -4.41 3.38
N ALA A 67 -2.15 -3.35 3.56
CA ALA A 67 -1.62 -1.99 3.72
C ALA A 67 -0.78 -1.85 5.00
N VAL A 68 -1.20 -2.47 6.10
CA VAL A 68 -0.41 -2.56 7.33
C VAL A 68 0.90 -3.31 7.06
N GLU A 69 0.83 -4.50 6.46
CA GLU A 69 2.00 -5.32 6.15
C GLU A 69 3.02 -4.55 5.29
N MET A 70 2.59 -3.87 4.23
CA MET A 70 3.53 -3.13 3.37
C MET A 70 4.23 -1.99 4.14
N MET A 71 3.50 -1.29 5.02
CA MET A 71 4.04 -0.18 5.82
C MET A 71 5.01 -0.68 6.90
N GLU A 72 4.75 -1.83 7.52
CA GLU A 72 5.69 -2.50 8.43
C GLU A 72 6.98 -2.93 7.70
N LYS A 73 6.89 -3.25 6.42
CA LYS A 73 8.04 -3.54 5.55
C LYS A 73 8.73 -2.29 5.01
N GLY A 74 8.28 -1.09 5.40
CA GLY A 74 8.89 0.19 5.02
C GLY A 74 8.44 0.71 3.65
N TYR A 75 7.34 0.20 3.10
CA TYR A 75 6.78 0.66 1.84
C TYR A 75 5.48 1.45 2.08
N LEU A 76 5.42 2.66 1.53
CA LEU A 76 4.21 3.49 1.61
C LEU A 76 3.22 3.17 0.48
N PRO A 77 1.90 3.18 0.78
CA PRO A 77 0.88 3.02 -0.24
C PRO A 77 0.89 4.19 -1.21
N GLU A 78 0.51 3.93 -2.46
CA GLU A 78 0.25 5.02 -3.40
C GLU A 78 -1.04 5.74 -3.01
N PHE A 79 -1.06 7.07 -3.18
CA PHE A 79 -2.20 7.89 -2.80
C PHE A 79 -3.52 7.37 -3.38
N SER A 80 -3.53 6.93 -4.64
CA SER A 80 -4.76 6.39 -5.26
C SER A 80 -5.28 5.14 -4.55
N SER A 81 -4.41 4.22 -4.17
CA SER A 81 -4.82 3.00 -3.45
C SER A 81 -5.25 3.30 -2.02
N PHE A 82 -4.56 4.23 -1.36
CA PHE A 82 -4.92 4.69 -0.02
C PHE A 82 -6.26 5.44 0.00
N SER A 83 -6.54 6.29 -0.99
CA SER A 83 -7.83 6.99 -1.13
C SER A 83 -8.98 5.99 -1.25
N MET A 84 -8.82 4.94 -2.07
CA MET A 84 -9.83 3.90 -2.21
C MET A 84 -10.10 3.15 -0.90
N LEU A 85 -9.05 2.83 -0.13
CA LEU A 85 -9.21 2.27 1.21
C LEU A 85 -9.97 3.22 2.13
N ALA A 86 -9.59 4.49 2.14
CA ALA A 86 -10.20 5.49 3.01
C ALA A 86 -11.68 5.74 2.68
N GLU A 87 -12.04 5.76 1.40
CA GLU A 87 -13.43 5.84 0.96
C GLU A 87 -14.25 4.62 1.41
N GLY A 88 -13.70 3.41 1.24
CA GLY A 88 -14.35 2.18 1.68
C GLY A 88 -14.54 2.12 3.20
N LEU A 89 -13.52 2.51 3.97
CA LEU A 89 -13.58 2.53 5.44
C LEU A 89 -14.61 3.55 5.94
N GLN A 90 -14.70 4.73 5.32
CA GLN A 90 -15.74 5.71 5.62
C GLN A 90 -17.13 5.17 5.30
N ALA A 91 -17.32 4.54 4.14
CA ALA A 91 -18.61 3.96 3.74
C ALA A 91 -19.07 2.85 4.70
N LEU A 92 -18.13 2.16 5.35
CA LEU A 92 -18.38 1.09 6.32
C LEU A 92 -18.35 1.56 7.78
N SER A 93 -18.22 2.87 8.03
CA SER A 93 -18.10 3.45 9.39
C SER A 93 -16.94 2.86 10.22
N MET A 94 -15.86 2.45 9.55
CA MET A 94 -14.64 1.90 10.17
C MET A 94 -13.62 3.01 10.42
N GLU A 95 -14.01 4.01 11.20
CA GLU A 95 -13.24 5.25 11.37
C GLU A 95 -11.95 5.03 12.15
N ASP A 96 -11.98 4.21 13.21
CA ASP A 96 -10.79 3.88 13.99
C ASP A 96 -9.72 3.22 13.11
N THR A 97 -10.14 2.34 12.20
CA THR A 97 -9.23 1.71 11.23
C THR A 97 -8.63 2.74 10.28
N LEU A 98 -9.44 3.69 9.78
CA LEU A 98 -8.93 4.76 8.92
C LEU A 98 -7.93 5.65 9.66
N ILE A 99 -8.24 6.05 10.90
CA ILE A 99 -7.34 6.86 11.74
C ILE A 99 -6.01 6.13 11.94
N ASN A 100 -6.06 4.85 12.33
CA ASN A 100 -4.84 4.05 12.52
C ASN A 100 -4.00 3.95 11.24
N LEU A 101 -4.63 3.75 10.07
CA LEU A 101 -3.90 3.70 8.80
C LEU A 101 -3.29 5.06 8.44
N VAL A 102 -3.98 6.16 8.71
CA VAL A 102 -3.42 7.50 8.51
C VAL A 102 -2.23 7.73 9.44
N ASP A 103 -2.34 7.40 10.72
CA ASP A 103 -1.26 7.53 11.70
C ASP A 103 -0.02 6.74 11.28
N MET A 104 -0.21 5.50 10.82
CA MET A 104 0.87 4.69 10.27
C MET A 104 1.53 5.35 9.06
N VAL A 105 0.75 5.90 8.12
CA VAL A 105 1.33 6.64 6.98
C VAL A 105 2.13 7.84 7.46
N MET A 106 1.62 8.62 8.42
CA MET A 106 2.32 9.78 8.96
C MET A 106 3.65 9.41 9.63
N GLU A 107 3.66 8.32 10.40
CA GLU A 107 4.87 7.78 11.04
C GLU A 107 5.88 7.30 9.99
N LYS A 108 5.45 6.43 9.06
CA LYS A 108 6.35 5.81 8.07
C LYS A 108 6.84 6.78 7.00
N ALA A 109 6.09 7.84 6.71
CA ALA A 109 6.52 8.93 5.84
C ALA A 109 7.33 10.01 6.58
N ASN A 110 7.54 9.86 7.89
CA ASN A 110 8.35 10.74 8.73
C ASN A 110 7.90 12.21 8.64
N LEU A 111 6.59 12.44 8.79
CA LEU A 111 6.00 13.77 8.80
C LEU A 111 6.50 14.59 9.99
N SER A 112 6.56 15.90 9.80
CA SER A 112 6.84 16.85 10.89
C SER A 112 5.67 16.95 11.87
N ASP A 113 5.96 17.32 13.12
CA ASP A 113 4.93 17.50 14.16
C ASP A 113 3.80 18.46 13.76
N SER A 114 4.12 19.47 12.93
CA SER A 114 3.13 20.42 12.42
C SER A 114 2.20 19.79 11.36
N GLU A 115 2.75 18.97 10.45
CA GLU A 115 1.97 18.19 9.47
C GLU A 115 1.10 17.15 10.20
N VAL A 116 1.65 16.43 11.18
CA VAL A 116 0.91 15.47 12.01
C VAL A 116 -0.24 16.15 12.76
N SER A 117 0.03 17.30 13.40
CA SER A 117 -0.98 18.05 14.15
C SER A 117 -2.11 18.55 13.25
N MET A 118 -1.79 19.00 12.04
CA MET A 118 -2.78 19.46 11.05
C MET A 118 -3.68 18.31 10.60
N ILE A 119 -3.09 17.18 10.17
CA ILE A 119 -3.84 16.02 9.68
C ILE A 119 -4.69 15.42 10.81
N SER A 120 -4.12 15.26 12.01
CA SER A 120 -4.84 14.79 13.20
C SER A 120 -6.00 15.71 13.58
N GLY A 121 -5.82 17.03 13.40
CA GLY A 121 -6.88 18.02 13.57
C GLY A 121 -8.07 17.76 12.65
N PHE A 122 -7.82 17.52 11.36
CA PHE A 122 -8.88 17.18 10.40
C PHE A 122 -9.58 15.86 10.72
N LEU A 123 -8.84 14.82 11.14
CA LEU A 123 -9.41 13.53 11.55
C LEU A 123 -10.39 13.69 12.72
N LYS A 124 -10.01 14.46 13.76
CA LYS A 124 -10.85 14.69 14.95
C LYS A 124 -12.20 15.34 14.65
N ILE A 125 -12.25 16.19 13.62
CA ILE A 125 -13.49 16.86 13.18
C ILE A 125 -14.16 16.14 12.00
N ARG A 126 -13.73 14.89 11.71
CA ARG A 126 -14.26 14.03 10.64
C ARG A 126 -14.19 14.68 9.24
N LYS A 127 -13.25 15.59 9.03
CA LYS A 127 -12.94 16.18 7.72
C LYS A 127 -11.93 15.30 6.98
N TYR A 128 -12.34 14.06 6.67
CA TYR A 128 -11.47 13.04 6.07
C TYR A 128 -10.91 13.47 4.72
N GLN A 129 -11.69 14.17 3.89
CA GLN A 129 -11.22 14.65 2.59
C GLN A 129 -10.06 15.66 2.73
N ASP A 130 -10.12 16.56 3.71
CA ASP A 130 -9.05 17.51 3.98
C ASP A 130 -7.79 16.81 4.51
N ALA A 131 -7.96 15.82 5.40
CA ALA A 131 -6.86 14.97 5.87
C ALA A 131 -6.18 14.23 4.71
N LEU A 132 -6.97 13.59 3.84
CA LEU A 132 -6.48 12.84 2.67
C LEU A 132 -5.82 13.74 1.64
N ALA A 133 -6.33 14.95 1.39
CA ALA A 133 -5.71 15.89 0.47
C ALA A 133 -4.28 16.28 0.92
N ASN A 134 -4.10 16.51 2.23
CA ASN A 134 -2.79 16.78 2.81
C ASN A 134 -1.87 15.56 2.69
N LEU A 135 -2.36 14.36 3.01
CA LEU A 135 -1.61 13.11 2.81
C LEU A 135 -1.23 12.85 1.36
N GLY A 136 -2.12 13.15 0.41
CA GLY A 136 -1.88 12.96 -1.02
C GLY A 136 -0.73 13.81 -1.53
N SER A 137 -0.61 15.04 -1.03
CA SER A 137 0.56 15.89 -1.34
C SER A 137 1.88 15.26 -0.87
N ILE A 138 1.84 14.41 0.17
CA ILE A 138 2.99 13.77 0.80
C ILE A 138 3.31 12.40 0.16
N LEU A 139 2.31 11.54 -0.02
CA LEU A 139 2.47 10.25 -0.69
C LEU A 139 2.91 10.40 -2.16
N ASN A 140 2.58 11.52 -2.80
CA ASN A 140 3.06 11.86 -4.14
C ASN A 140 4.45 12.52 -4.16
N ARG A 141 5.03 12.92 -3.01
CA ARG A 141 6.42 13.44 -2.92
C ARG A 141 7.47 12.36 -3.15
N GLU A 142 7.12 11.07 -3.02
CA GLU A 142 7.99 9.97 -3.43
C GLU A 142 8.07 9.84 -4.96
N LYS A 143 8.73 10.81 -5.60
CA LYS A 143 9.49 10.48 -6.79
C LYS A 143 10.62 9.55 -6.33
N PRO A 144 10.83 8.39 -6.97
CA PRO A 144 11.96 7.54 -6.61
C PRO A 144 13.22 8.39 -6.69
N ARG A 145 14.03 8.39 -5.62
CA ARG A 145 15.45 8.68 -5.80
C ARG A 145 15.92 7.69 -6.84
N LYS A 146 16.10 8.16 -8.07
CA LYS A 146 16.82 7.42 -9.11
C LYS A 146 18.22 7.19 -8.55
N SER A 147 18.43 6.09 -7.83
CA SER A 147 19.77 5.52 -7.70
C SER A 147 19.97 4.72 -8.98
N TYR A 148 20.45 5.42 -10.00
CA TYR A 148 21.15 4.77 -11.08
C TYR A 148 22.33 4.00 -10.45
N TRP A 149 22.37 2.70 -10.71
CA TRP A 149 23.57 1.85 -10.78
C TRP A 149 24.76 2.21 -9.90
N GLN A 150 24.97 1.45 -8.82
CA GLN A 150 26.28 0.93 -8.37
C GLN A 150 25.94 -0.38 -7.61
N ARG A 151 26.31 -1.59 -8.02
CA ARG A 151 27.47 -2.12 -8.74
C ARG A 151 27.06 -3.30 -9.63
#